data_AF-A0A8T6UB29-F1
#
_entry.id   AF-A0A8T6UB29-F1
#
_cell.length_a   1.000
_cell.length_b   1.000
_cell.length_c   1.000
_cell.angle_alpha   90.00
_cell.angle_beta   90.00
_cell.angle_gamma   90.00
#
_symmetry.space_group_name_H-M   'P 1'
#
loop_
_entity.id
_entity.type
_entity.pdbx_description
1 polymer ?
#
loop_
_entity_poly.entity_id
_entity_poly.type
_entity_poly.pdbx_seq_one_letter_code
_entity_poly.pdbx_strand_id
1 'polypeptide(L)'
;MSENKPEKKDPLKIHREGTALSDSGKYEEAIDKFLEASKLYMEVGNIFDTSYMLFKAAECSFLLKDYGVAIERFLKAADLSFEKGYDRFGLGALEYARDCYKAAGKKGDKKVAELQKKIEELKEKLSKM
;
A
#
# COMPACT_ATOMS: atom_id res chain seq x y z
N MET A 1 -35.38 -15.47 -19.36
CA MET A 1 -34.37 -14.41 -19.43
C MET A 1 -33.44 -14.61 -18.25
N SER A 2 -32.24 -15.13 -18.47
CA SER A 2 -31.27 -15.31 -17.39
C SER A 2 -30.75 -13.93 -17.00
N GLU A 3 -31.14 -13.47 -15.82
CA GLU A 3 -30.51 -12.33 -15.17
C GLU A 3 -29.03 -12.66 -15.00
N ASN A 4 -28.17 -12.06 -15.81
CA ASN A 4 -26.74 -12.07 -15.62
C ASN A 4 -26.47 -11.21 -14.38
N LYS A 5 -26.65 -11.79 -13.17
CA LYS A 5 -26.18 -11.18 -11.93
C LYS A 5 -24.68 -10.93 -12.15
N PRO A 6 -24.18 -9.68 -12.01
CA PRO A 6 -22.74 -9.48 -12.01
C PRO A 6 -22.17 -10.40 -10.95
N GLU A 7 -21.27 -11.32 -11.34
CA GLU A 7 -20.55 -12.15 -10.38
C GLU A 7 -20.00 -11.19 -9.32
N LYS A 8 -20.44 -11.37 -8.07
CA LYS A 8 -19.88 -10.60 -6.96
C LYS A 8 -18.41 -10.94 -6.90
N LYS A 9 -17.57 -10.00 -7.34
CA LYS A 9 -16.12 -10.12 -7.26
C LYS A 9 -15.73 -10.23 -5.79
N ASP A 10 -15.15 -11.36 -5.41
CA ASP A 10 -14.68 -11.60 -4.05
C ASP A 10 -13.29 -10.97 -3.88
N PRO A 11 -13.15 -9.88 -3.09
CA PRO A 11 -11.86 -9.23 -2.89
C PRO A 11 -10.81 -10.16 -2.30
N LEU A 12 -11.19 -11.16 -1.50
CA LEU A 12 -10.25 -12.13 -0.93
C LEU A 12 -9.67 -13.04 -2.01
N LYS A 13 -10.50 -13.47 -2.97
CA LYS A 13 -10.02 -14.28 -4.11
C LYS A 13 -9.04 -13.47 -4.97
N ILE A 14 -9.39 -12.23 -5.30
CA ILE A 14 -8.57 -11.34 -6.12
C ILE A 14 -7.24 -11.00 -5.42
N HIS A 15 -7.28 -10.72 -4.11
CA HIS A 15 -6.08 -10.55 -3.28
C HIS A 15 -5.17 -11.77 -3.41
N ARG A 16 -5.69 -12.99 -3.17
CA ARG A 16 -4.88 -14.22 -3.26
C ARG A 16 -4.27 -14.44 -4.64
N GLU A 17 -5.01 -14.14 -5.70
CA GLU A 17 -4.47 -14.15 -7.08
C GLU A 17 -3.32 -13.16 -7.23
N GLY A 18 -3.47 -11.92 -6.74
CA GLY A 18 -2.40 -10.91 -6.73
C GLY A 18 -1.14 -11.38 -5.99
N THR A 19 -1.31 -12.03 -4.82
CA THR A 19 -0.18 -12.61 -4.07
C THR A 19 0.53 -13.69 -4.87
N ALA A 20 -0.20 -14.63 -5.47
CA ALA A 20 0.40 -15.69 -6.29
C ALA A 20 1.16 -15.15 -7.51
N LEU A 21 0.63 -14.09 -8.15
CA LEU A 21 1.29 -13.41 -9.26
C LEU A 21 2.58 -12.70 -8.80
N SER A 22 2.52 -11.98 -7.67
CA SER A 22 3.66 -11.31 -7.07
C SER A 22 4.77 -12.30 -6.70
N ASP A 23 4.41 -13.42 -6.08
CA ASP A 23 5.36 -14.48 -5.70
C ASP A 23 6.00 -15.14 -6.93
N SER A 24 5.30 -15.14 -8.06
CA SER A 24 5.81 -15.61 -9.36
C SER A 24 6.58 -14.55 -10.15
N GLY A 25 6.80 -13.36 -9.58
CA GLY A 25 7.52 -12.25 -10.23
C GLY A 25 6.73 -11.48 -11.29
N LYS A 26 5.42 -11.74 -11.41
CA LYS A 26 4.51 -11.07 -12.36
C LYS A 26 3.94 -9.80 -11.71
N TYR A 27 4.79 -8.81 -11.49
CA TYR A 27 4.46 -7.66 -10.66
C TYR A 27 3.39 -6.74 -11.28
N GLU A 28 3.39 -6.55 -12.59
CA GLU A 28 2.37 -5.74 -13.27
C GLU A 28 0.98 -6.36 -13.11
N GLU A 29 0.85 -7.66 -13.39
CA GLU A 29 -0.41 -8.40 -13.21
C GLU A 29 -0.85 -8.40 -11.73
N ALA A 30 0.10 -8.51 -10.79
CA ALA A 30 -0.17 -8.45 -9.37
C ALA A 30 -0.68 -7.08 -8.91
N ILE A 31 -0.12 -5.99 -9.44
CA ILE A 31 -0.58 -4.62 -9.16
C ILE A 31 -2.04 -4.46 -9.52
N ASP A 32 -2.45 -4.90 -10.72
CA ASP A 32 -3.84 -4.78 -11.17
C ASP A 32 -4.80 -5.50 -10.21
N LYS A 33 -4.43 -6.71 -9.79
CA LYS A 33 -5.21 -7.49 -8.81
C LYS A 33 -5.27 -6.82 -7.45
N PHE A 34 -4.16 -6.33 -6.92
CA PHE A 34 -4.14 -5.64 -5.64
C PHE A 34 -4.95 -4.34 -5.67
N LEU A 35 -4.87 -3.54 -6.74
CA LEU A 35 -5.67 -2.33 -6.86
C LEU A 35 -7.16 -2.62 -7.02
N GLU A 36 -7.52 -3.68 -7.75
CA GLU A 36 -8.89 -4.16 -7.85
C GLU A 36 -9.44 -4.61 -6.49
N ALA A 37 -8.68 -5.44 -5.76
CA ALA A 37 -9.05 -5.86 -4.41
C ALA A 37 -9.16 -4.69 -3.43
N SER A 38 -8.23 -3.73 -3.48
CA SER A 38 -8.26 -2.51 -2.66
C SER A 38 -9.56 -1.73 -2.85
N LYS A 39 -9.98 -1.53 -4.11
CA LYS A 39 -11.24 -0.84 -4.42
C LYS A 39 -12.45 -1.57 -3.83
N LEU A 40 -12.51 -2.89 -4.00
CA LEU A 40 -13.61 -3.71 -3.49
C LEU A 40 -13.66 -3.74 -1.95
N TYR A 41 -12.52 -3.81 -1.28
CA TYR A 41 -12.45 -3.67 0.18
C TYR A 41 -12.93 -2.30 0.66
N MET A 42 -12.61 -1.24 -0.08
CA MET A 42 -13.05 0.10 0.26
C MET A 42 -14.57 0.26 0.13
N GLU A 43 -15.16 -0.32 -0.91
CA GLU A 43 -16.61 -0.31 -1.14
C GLU A 43 -17.40 -0.99 -0.01
N VAL A 44 -16.82 -2.01 0.63
CA VAL A 44 -17.43 -2.69 1.79
C VAL A 44 -16.97 -2.11 3.15
N GLY A 45 -16.23 -0.99 3.14
CA GLY A 45 -15.76 -0.31 4.35
C GLY A 45 -14.63 -1.01 5.11
N ASN A 46 -13.97 -2.00 4.50
CA ASN A 46 -12.83 -2.69 5.09
C ASN A 46 -11.54 -1.91 4.83
N ILE A 47 -11.29 -0.92 5.68
CA ILE A 47 -10.16 0.01 5.50
C ILE A 47 -8.80 -0.66 5.72
N PHE A 48 -8.69 -1.63 6.62
CA PHE A 48 -7.43 -2.36 6.84
C PHE A 48 -7.01 -3.11 5.58
N ASP A 49 -7.90 -3.93 5.01
CA ASP A 49 -7.54 -4.67 3.80
C ASP A 49 -7.38 -3.72 2.59
N THR A 50 -8.11 -2.60 2.56
CA THR A 50 -7.88 -1.54 1.55
C THR A 50 -6.45 -1.01 1.59
N SER A 51 -5.95 -0.64 2.79
CA SER A 51 -4.60 -0.11 2.97
C SER A 51 -3.54 -1.18 2.74
N TYR A 52 -3.80 -2.41 3.18
CA TYR A 52 -2.91 -3.54 2.95
C TYR A 52 -2.76 -3.86 1.45
N MET A 53 -3.84 -3.84 0.68
CA MET A 53 -3.76 -4.06 -0.78
C MET A 53 -3.01 -2.94 -1.50
N LEU A 54 -3.18 -1.68 -1.07
CA LEU A 54 -2.36 -0.57 -1.60
C LEU A 54 -0.89 -0.76 -1.29
N PHE A 55 -0.56 -1.23 -0.08
CA PHE A 55 0.81 -1.54 0.31
C PHE A 55 1.42 -2.64 -0.57
N LYS A 56 0.70 -3.75 -0.81
CA LYS A 56 1.15 -4.83 -1.72
C LYS A 56 1.36 -4.34 -3.15
N ALA A 57 0.47 -3.49 -3.66
CA ALA A 57 0.65 -2.86 -4.98
C ALA A 57 1.87 -1.91 -5.02
N ALA A 58 2.19 -1.25 -3.90
CA ALA A 58 3.36 -0.38 -3.77
C ALA A 58 4.66 -1.18 -3.75
N GLU A 59 4.70 -2.33 -3.06
CA GLU A 59 5.83 -3.26 -3.08
C GLU A 59 6.14 -3.74 -4.51
N CYS A 60 5.10 -4.12 -5.26
CA CYS A 60 5.26 -4.51 -6.66
C CYS A 60 5.82 -3.37 -7.51
N SER A 61 5.31 -2.14 -7.36
CA SER A 61 5.87 -0.97 -8.04
C SER A 61 7.33 -0.70 -7.67
N PHE A 62 7.70 -0.91 -6.41
CA PHE A 62 9.09 -0.78 -5.97
C PHE A 62 9.99 -1.82 -6.65
N LEU A 63 9.54 -3.07 -6.76
CA LEU A 63 10.27 -4.15 -7.44
C LEU A 63 10.45 -3.87 -8.94
N LEU A 64 9.45 -3.22 -9.56
CA LEU A 64 9.52 -2.69 -10.93
C LEU A 64 10.34 -1.40 -11.07
N LYS A 65 10.88 -0.87 -9.97
CA LYS A 65 11.62 0.40 -9.88
C LYS A 65 10.79 1.64 -10.27
N ASP A 66 9.47 1.52 -10.27
CA ASP A 66 8.56 2.65 -10.37
C ASP A 66 8.39 3.29 -8.98
N TYR A 67 9.47 3.94 -8.55
CA TYR A 67 9.55 4.52 -7.21
C TYR A 67 8.54 5.65 -7.01
N GLY A 68 8.17 6.39 -8.06
CA GLY A 68 7.17 7.45 -7.97
C GLY A 68 5.81 6.91 -7.58
N VAL A 69 5.33 5.91 -8.32
CA VAL A 69 4.04 5.25 -8.04
C VAL A 69 4.08 4.48 -6.72
N ALA A 70 5.21 3.83 -6.39
CA ALA A 70 5.37 3.17 -5.10
C ALA A 70 5.22 4.16 -3.93
N ILE A 71 5.85 5.34 -4.00
CA ILE A 71 5.71 6.39 -2.97
C ILE A 71 4.25 6.79 -2.79
N GLU A 72 3.54 7.10 -3.87
CA GLU A 72 2.14 7.52 -3.80
C GLU A 72 1.26 6.47 -3.12
N ARG A 73 1.44 5.20 -3.47
CA ARG A 73 0.67 4.08 -2.90
C ARG A 73 1.03 3.81 -1.45
N PHE A 74 2.30 3.84 -1.08
CA PHE A 74 2.73 3.69 0.33
C PHE A 74 2.20 4.83 1.20
N LEU A 75 2.26 6.08 0.74
CA LEU A 75 1.70 7.22 1.49
C LEU A 75 0.19 7.07 1.66
N LYS A 76 -0.55 6.68 0.61
CA LYS A 76 -1.99 6.43 0.70
C LYS A 76 -2.33 5.28 1.65
N ALA A 77 -1.54 4.20 1.64
CA ALA A 77 -1.69 3.10 2.58
C ALA A 77 -1.45 3.58 4.03
N ALA A 78 -0.45 4.44 4.26
CA ALA A 78 -0.17 5.01 5.56
C ALA A 78 -1.33 5.88 6.06
N ASP A 79 -1.83 6.79 5.23
CA ASP A 79 -2.91 7.71 5.59
C ASP A 79 -4.19 6.95 5.99
N LEU A 80 -4.63 5.97 5.18
CA LEU A 80 -5.78 5.12 5.52
C LEU A 80 -5.58 4.33 6.82
N SER A 81 -4.34 3.95 7.11
CA SER A 81 -4.01 3.19 8.31
C SER A 81 -4.09 4.08 9.56
N PHE A 82 -3.60 5.33 9.47
CA PHE A 82 -3.72 6.30 10.56
C PHE A 82 -5.18 6.69 10.83
N GLU A 83 -6.04 6.79 9.81
CA GLU A 83 -7.47 7.07 9.99
C GLU A 83 -8.20 6.05 10.88
N LYS A 84 -7.69 4.82 10.97
CA LYS A 84 -8.26 3.74 11.78
C LYS A 84 -7.42 3.34 12.98
N GLY A 85 -6.34 4.09 13.27
CA GLY A 85 -5.46 3.82 14.41
C GLY A 85 -4.53 2.61 14.21
N TYR A 86 -4.30 2.17 12.98
CA TYR A 86 -3.31 1.14 12.65
C TYR A 86 -1.89 1.75 12.57
N ASP A 87 -1.50 2.49 13.62
CA ASP A 87 -0.33 3.37 13.61
C ASP A 87 0.98 2.63 13.31
N ARG A 88 1.15 1.39 13.81
CA ARG A 88 2.34 0.57 13.52
C ARG A 88 2.44 0.19 12.05
N PHE A 89 1.30 -0.13 11.42
CA PHE A 89 1.26 -0.44 9.99
C PHE A 89 1.51 0.83 9.16
N GLY A 90 0.85 1.94 9.52
CA GLY A 90 1.05 3.22 8.86
C GLY A 90 2.51 3.71 8.94
N LEU A 91 3.16 3.54 10.09
CA LEU A 91 4.59 3.81 10.25
C LEU A 91 5.44 2.98 9.28
N GLY A 92 5.19 1.66 9.19
CA GLY A 92 5.89 0.80 8.23
C GLY A 92 5.72 1.28 6.79
N ALA A 93 4.51 1.65 6.39
CA ALA A 93 4.25 2.20 5.06
C ALA A 93 5.04 3.52 4.79
N LEU A 94 5.15 4.41 5.78
CA LEU A 94 6.00 5.61 5.66
C LEU A 94 7.48 5.27 5.50
N GLU A 95 7.99 4.26 6.21
CA GLU A 95 9.38 3.80 6.08
C GLU A 95 9.68 3.27 4.67
N TYR A 96 8.76 2.49 4.11
CA TYR A 96 8.86 2.04 2.71
C TYR A 96 8.81 3.20 1.72
N ALA A 97 7.91 4.18 1.91
CA ALA A 97 7.89 5.39 1.08
C ALA A 97 9.24 6.14 1.12
N ARG A 98 9.84 6.29 2.31
CA ARG A 98 11.17 6.88 2.48
C ARG A 98 12.23 6.07 1.73
N ASP A 99 12.18 4.75 1.78
CA ASP A 99 13.15 3.90 1.11
C ASP A 99 13.00 3.95 -0.43
N CYS A 100 11.78 4.12 -0.95
CA CYS A 100 11.53 4.47 -2.35
C CYS A 100 12.18 5.81 -2.72
N TYR A 101 12.04 6.86 -1.90
CA TYR A 101 12.69 8.14 -2.15
C TYR A 101 14.22 8.02 -2.19
N LYS A 102 14.82 7.22 -1.30
CA LYS A 102 16.26 6.93 -1.30
C LYS A 102 16.68 6.20 -2.57
N ALA A 103 15.91 5.20 -3.00
CA ALA A 103 16.17 4.43 -4.21
C ALA A 103 16.05 5.29 -5.47
N ALA A 104 15.14 6.26 -5.48
CA ALA A 104 14.99 7.25 -6.54
C ALA A 104 16.09 8.34 -6.56
N GLY A 105 17.10 8.26 -5.68
CA GLY A 105 18.17 9.26 -5.58
C GLY A 105 17.75 10.60 -4.96
N LYS A 106 16.54 10.71 -4.39
CA LYS A 106 15.97 11.95 -3.86
C LYS A 106 16.34 12.21 -2.39
N LYS A 107 17.50 11.73 -1.93
CA LYS A 107 17.90 11.78 -0.51
C LYS A 107 17.97 13.20 0.07
N GLY A 108 18.28 14.20 -0.75
CA GLY A 108 18.34 15.61 -0.35
C GLY A 108 17.04 16.39 -0.54
N ASP A 109 15.95 15.74 -0.96
CA ASP A 109 14.66 16.40 -1.12
C ASP A 109 14.06 16.74 0.25
N LYS A 110 13.55 17.97 0.38
CA LYS A 110 12.86 18.46 1.58
C LYS A 110 11.75 17.51 2.02
N LYS A 111 11.03 16.88 1.08
CA LYS A 111 9.98 15.90 1.37
C LYS A 111 10.50 14.68 2.13
N VAL A 112 11.73 14.26 1.85
CA VAL A 112 12.35 13.12 2.55
C VAL A 112 12.72 13.50 3.97
N ALA A 113 13.23 14.72 4.18
CA ALA A 113 13.52 15.21 5.52
C ALA A 113 12.26 15.35 6.38
N GLU A 114 11.17 15.89 5.82
CA GLU A 114 9.86 15.99 6.48
C GLU A 114 9.30 14.59 6.82
N LEU A 115 9.39 13.65 5.87
CA LEU A 115 8.96 12.28 6.07
C LEU A 115 9.78 11.58 7.17
N GLN A 116 11.10 11.76 7.18
CA GLN A 116 11.99 11.19 8.18
C GLN A 116 11.65 11.72 9.58
N LYS A 117 11.42 13.04 9.71
CA LYS A 117 10.99 13.64 10.98
C LYS A 117 9.66 13.06 11.46
N LYS A 118 8.66 12.93 10.57
CA LYS A 118 7.36 12.30 10.89
C LYS A 118 7.52 10.85 11.38
N ILE A 119 8.39 10.07 10.73
CA ILE A 119 8.71 8.68 11.14
C ILE A 119 9.30 8.64 12.54
N GLU A 120 10.24 9.53 12.86
CA GLU A 120 10.89 9.60 14.18
C GLU A 120 9.90 9.97 15.29
N GLU A 121 9.08 11.01 15.07
CA GLU A 121 8.04 11.43 16.02
C GLU A 121 7.02 10.29 16.28
N LEU A 122 6.60 9.58 15.24
CA LEU A 122 5.69 8.44 15.36
C LEU A 122 6.33 7.27 16.12
N LYS A 123 7.60 6.96 15.86
CA LYS A 123 8.33 5.92 16.61
C LYS A 123 8.42 6.24 18.08
N GLU A 124 8.76 7.48 18.41
CA GLU A 124 8.85 7.92 19.80
C GLU A 124 7.50 7.80 20.49
N LYS A 125 6.42 8.29 19.86
CA LYS A 125 5.05 8.16 20.36
C LYS A 125 4.67 6.69 20.62
N LEU A 126 4.95 5.81 19.66
CA LEU A 126 4.62 4.38 19.77
C LEU A 126 5.47 3.62 20.77
N SER A 127 6.68 4.08 21.08
CA SER A 127 7.54 3.48 22.11
C SER A 127 7.09 3.79 23.54
N LYS A 128 6.25 4.81 23.70
CA LYS A 128 5.71 5.29 25.00
C LYS A 128 4.30 4.77 25.31
N MET A 129 3.71 3.98 24.40
CA MET A 129 2.42 3.31 24.55
C MET A 129 2.61 1.88 25.07
#